data_AF-A0A1F7GBH4-F1
#
_entry.id   AF-A0A1F7GBH4-F1
#
_cell.length_a   1.000
_cell.length_b   1.000
_cell.length_c   1.000
_cell.angle_alpha   90.00
_cell.angle_beta   90.00
_cell.angle_gamma   90.00
#
_symmetry.space_group_name_H-M   'P 1'
#
loop_
_entity.id
_entity.type
_entity.pdbx_description
1 polymer ?
#
loop_
_entity_poly.entity_id
_entity_poly.type
_entity_poly.pdbx_seq_one_letter_code
_entity_poly.pdbx_strand_id
1 'polypeptide(L)' 'MLIYGTEDEYTEPQEVKKIFASIPESKMIHKLHCEHDYRYHADAIDEVDKVLGSFVNKYFE' A
#
# COMPACT_ATOMS: atom_id res chain seq x y z
N MET A 1 4.73 -4.12 4.72
CA MET A 1 4.08 -3.57 3.51
C MET A 1 3.26 -2.36 3.89
N LEU A 2 3.29 -1.27 3.12
CA LEU A 2 2.37 -0.13 3.24
C LEU A 2 1.67 0.11 1.90
N ILE A 3 0.37 0.38 1.94
CA ILE A 3 -0.46 0.67 0.78
C ILE A 3 -1.22 1.97 1.09
N TYR A 4 -1.28 2.89 0.13
CA TYR A 4 -1.99 4.17 0.32
C TYR A 4 -2.66 4.65 -0.97
N GLY A 5 -3.79 5.34 -0.81
CA GLY A 5 -4.52 6.00 -1.89
C GLY A 5 -3.87 7.32 -2.29
N THR A 6 -3.89 7.67 -3.58
CA THR A 6 -3.42 8.98 -4.07
C THR A 6 -4.39 10.11 -3.77
N GLU A 7 -5.67 9.78 -3.56
CA GLU A 7 -6.77 10.72 -3.31
C GLU A 7 -7.30 10.56 -1.88
N ASP A 8 -6.46 10.07 -0.97
CA ASP A 8 -6.79 9.92 0.43
C ASP A 8 -6.96 11.30 1.10
N GLU A 9 -8.20 11.64 1.45
CA GLU A 9 -8.56 12.90 2.11
C GLU A 9 -8.20 12.94 3.60
N TYR A 10 -7.85 11.79 4.20
CA TYR A 10 -7.55 11.66 5.63
C TYR A 10 -6.05 11.55 5.90
N THR A 11 -5.31 10.91 5.00
CA THR A 11 -3.87 10.66 5.16
C THR A 11 -3.11 11.12 3.92
N GLU A 12 -2.31 12.17 4.08
CA GLU A 12 -1.47 12.64 2.98
C GLU A 12 -0.42 11.59 2.59
N PRO A 13 -0.14 11.40 1.29
CA PRO A 13 0.91 10.51 0.80
C PRO A 13 2.31 10.74 1.43
N GLN A 14 2.59 11.97 1.87
CA GLN A 14 3.87 12.29 2.51
C GLN A 14 4.00 11.66 3.90
N GLU A 15 2.91 11.59 4.67
CA GLU A 15 2.91 10.97 5.99
C GLU A 15 3.17 9.47 5.87
N VAL A 16 2.54 8.80 4.91
CA VAL A 16 2.79 7.38 4.63
C VAL A 16 4.25 7.13 4.27
N LYS A 17 4.88 8.01 3.48
CA LYS A 17 6.31 7.91 3.14
C LYS A 17 7.21 8.12 4.36
N LYS A 18 6.85 8.99 5.30
CA LYS A 18 7.59 9.15 6.57
C LYS A 18 7.52 7.88 7.41
N ILE A 19 6.33 7.27 7.53
CA ILE A 19 6.15 5.98 8.21
C ILE A 19 6.97 4.89 7.50
N PHE A 20 6.93 4.85 6.16
CA PHE A 20 7.73 3.89 5.41
C PHE A 20 9.23 4.03 5.70
N ALA A 21 9.74 5.25 5.84
CA ALA A 21 11.14 5.49 6.16
C ALA A 21 11.53 4.94 7.54
N SER A 22 10.62 4.92 8.52
CA SER A 22 10.90 4.44 9.88
C SER A 22 10.78 2.92 10.05
N ILE A 23 10.14 2.21 9.12
CA ILE A 23 10.04 0.73 9.16
C ILE A 23 11.42 0.11 8.85
N PRO A 24 11.85 -0.95 9.55
CA PRO A 24 13.05 -1.72 9.23
C PRO A 24 13.03 -2.37 7.83
N GLU A 25 14.14 -3.00 7.45
CA GLU A 25 14.25 -3.74 6.18
C GLU A 25 13.18 -4.83 6.01
N SER A 26 13.01 -5.33 4.78
CA SER A 26 11.88 -6.18 4.37
C SER A 26 10.55 -5.44 4.30
N LYS A 27 10.60 -4.24 3.72
CA LYS A 27 9.45 -3.37 3.51
C LYS A 27 9.24 -3.07 2.02
N MET A 28 7.99 -2.91 1.65
CA MET A 28 7.55 -2.41 0.35
C MET A 28 6.46 -1.37 0.57
N ILE A 29 6.37 -0.41 -0.35
CA ILE A 29 5.32 0.60 -0.39
C ILE A 29 4.67 0.55 -1.77
N HIS A 30 3.35 0.62 -1.80
CA HIS A 30 2.57 0.66 -3.03
C HIS A 30 1.55 1.78 -2.99
N LYS A 31 1.39 2.47 -4.12
CA LYS A 31 0.41 3.55 -4.28
C LYS A 31 -0.77 3.01 -5.08
N LEU A 32 -1.98 3.38 -4.70
CA LEU A 32 -3.21 3.05 -5.40
C LEU A 32 -3.89 4.33 -5.87
N HIS A 33 -4.47 4.30 -7.07
CA HIS A 33 -5.28 5.40 -7.55
C HIS A 33 -6.72 5.28 -7.02
N CYS A 34 -6.88 5.61 -5.74
CA CYS A 34 -8.17 5.57 -5.06
C CYS A 34 -8.18 6.57 -3.90
N GLU A 35 -9.37 6.75 -3.33
CA GLU A 35 -9.60 7.43 -2.05
C GLU A 35 -9.06 6.58 -0.88
N HIS A 36 -9.37 7.00 0.35
CA HIS A 36 -8.90 6.33 1.57
C HIS A 36 -9.29 4.85 1.63
N ASP A 37 -10.52 4.51 1.25
CA ASP A 37 -11.03 3.16 1.36
C ASP A 37 -11.06 2.43 0.01
N TYR A 38 -9.89 1.88 -0.36
CA TYR A 38 -9.73 1.11 -1.59
C TYR A 38 -10.67 -0.11 -1.69
N ARG A 39 -11.25 -0.57 -0.57
CA ARG A 39 -12.08 -1.80 -0.52
C ARG A 39 -13.46 -1.63 -1.16
N TYR A 40 -13.82 -0.41 -1.56
CA TYR A 40 -15.01 -0.16 -2.38
C TYR A 40 -14.75 -0.29 -3.89
N HIS A 41 -13.49 -0.49 -4.29
CA HIS A 41 -13.06 -0.53 -5.68
C HIS A 41 -12.53 -1.94 -6.00
N ALA A 42 -13.30 -2.72 -6.77
CA ALA A 42 -12.94 -4.11 -7.08
C ALA A 42 -11.60 -4.23 -7.81
N ASP A 43 -11.30 -3.28 -8.69
CA ASP A 43 -10.02 -3.17 -9.40
C ASP A 43 -8.85 -2.87 -8.44
N ALA A 44 -9.07 -2.01 -7.45
CA ALA A 44 -8.06 -1.74 -6.43
C ALA A 44 -7.82 -2.96 -5.53
N ILE A 45 -8.88 -3.73 -5.19
CA ILE A 45 -8.75 -4.99 -4.44
C ILE A 45 -7.87 -5.99 -5.21
N ASP A 46 -8.17 -6.22 -6.49
CA ASP A 46 -7.39 -7.14 -7.34
C ASP A 46 -5.92 -6.72 -7.45
N GLU A 47 -5.64 -5.42 -7.48
CA GLU A 47 -4.29 -4.88 -7.47
C GLU A 47 -3.59 -5.13 -6.13
N VAL A 48 -4.28 -4.86 -5.02
CA VAL A 48 -3.77 -5.08 -3.66
C VAL A 48 -3.41 -6.54 -3.44
N ASP A 49 -4.28 -7.47 -3.84
CA ASP A 49 -4.03 -8.91 -3.66
C ASP A 49 -2.77 -9.37 -4.40
N LYS A 50 -2.55 -8.91 -5.63
CA LYS A 50 -1.33 -9.22 -6.40
C LYS A 50 -0.08 -8.67 -5.74
N VAL A 51 -0.15 -7.46 -5.22
CA VAL A 51 0.97 -6.80 -4.56
C VAL A 51 1.30 -7.47 -3.22
N LEU A 52 0.28 -7.84 -2.44
CA LEU A 52 0.44 -8.58 -1.20
C LEU A 52 1.04 -9.96 -1.45
N GLY A 53 0.56 -10.69 -2.45
CA GLY A 53 1.15 -11.97 -2.86
C GLY A 53 2.63 -11.82 -3.23
N SER A 54 2.98 -10.79 -4.00
CA SER A 54 4.37 -10.50 -4.36
C SER A 54 5.25 -10.16 -3.15
N PHE A 55 4.70 -9.45 -2.17
CA PHE A 55 5.41 -9.13 -0.92
C PHE A 55 5.67 -10.39 -0.08
N VAL A 56 4.66 -11.26 0.05
CA VAL A 56 4.79 -12.53 0.78
C VAL A 56 5.85 -13.41 0.11
N ASN A 57 5.75 -13.63 -1.20
CA ASN A 57 6.70 -14.46 -1.96
C ASN A 57 8.14 -13.93 -1.91
N LYS A 58 8.34 -12.64 -1.68
CA LYS A 58 9.67 -12.03 -1.64
C LYS A 58 10.37 -12.17 -0.28
N TYR A 59 9.61 -12.21 0.80
CA TYR A 59 10.16 -12.06 2.16
C TYR A 59 9.80 -13.21 3.11
N PHE A 60 8.86 -14.09 2.74
CA PHE A 60 8.34 -15.14 3.61
C PHE A 60 8.27 -16.53 2.94
N GLU A 61 8.57 -16.61 1.64
CA GLU A 61 8.75 -17.84 0.86
C GLU A 61 10.18 -17.88 0.33
#